data_AF-A0A6S6SDG5-F1
#
_entry.id   AF-A0A6S6SDG5-F1
#
_cell.length_a   1.000
_cell.length_b   1.000
_cell.length_c   1.000
_cell.angle_alpha   90.00
_cell.angle_beta   90.00
_cell.angle_gamma   90.00
#
_symmetry.space_group_name_H-M   'P 1'
#
loop_
_entity.id
_entity.type
_entity.pdbx_description
1 polymer ?
#
loop_
_entity_poly.entity_id
_entity_poly.type
_entity_poly.pdbx_seq_one_letter_code
_entity_poly.pdbx_strand_id
1 'polypeptide(L)'
;DAIGSIANYFIGKGKWQPRVPVTMMTYYNKSRFYGLPTGHKTLYTQAHLYQLGMRPSSNFYGYKGDVSLIKLSKYNKDELWWGTPNFRAITRYNPKDHYAMAVHQLSLAIRKAKYGR
;
A
#
# COMPACT_ATOMS: atom_id res chain seq x y z
N ASP A 1 -5.04 -3.25 27.11
CA ASP A 1 -4.75 -4.58 26.52
C ASP A 1 -4.73 -4.55 24.99
N ALA A 2 -5.86 -4.29 24.32
CA ALA A 2 -6.00 -4.38 22.86
C ALA A 2 -4.91 -3.69 22.00
N ILE A 3 -4.42 -2.50 22.39
CA ILE A 3 -3.36 -1.79 21.64
C ILE A 3 -2.07 -2.63 21.60
N GLY A 4 -1.67 -3.20 22.75
CA GLY A 4 -0.47 -4.03 22.85
C GLY A 4 -0.61 -5.33 22.06
N SER A 5 -1.78 -5.96 22.11
CA SER A 5 -2.06 -7.19 21.35
C SER A 5 -1.99 -6.96 19.84
N ILE A 6 -2.54 -5.83 19.34
CA ILE A 6 -2.46 -5.45 17.92
C ILE A 6 -1.00 -5.18 17.53
N ALA A 7 -0.26 -4.41 18.33
CA ALA A 7 1.15 -4.13 18.07
C ALA A 7 1.99 -5.42 17.98
N ASN A 8 1.80 -6.34 18.94
CA ASN A 8 2.46 -7.64 18.96
C ASN A 8 2.09 -8.50 17.75
N TYR A 9 0.84 -8.46 17.30
CA TYR A 9 0.44 -9.13 16.05
C TYR A 9 1.23 -8.60 14.86
N PHE A 10 1.32 -7.28 14.68
CA PHE A 10 2.02 -6.67 13.55
C PHE A 10 3.52 -7.00 13.54
N ILE A 11 4.16 -7.00 14.72
CA ILE A 11 5.57 -7.36 14.88
C ILE A 11 5.78 -8.86 14.61
N GLY A 12 5.05 -9.73 15.31
CA GLY A 12 5.28 -11.17 15.27
C GLY A 12 4.71 -11.85 14.02
N LYS A 13 3.41 -11.67 13.75
CA LYS A 13 2.72 -12.35 12.64
C LYS A 13 2.70 -11.51 11.36
N GLY A 14 2.51 -10.20 11.50
CA GLY A 14 2.42 -9.25 10.39
C GLY A 14 3.73 -9.07 9.62
N LYS A 15 4.87 -9.31 10.28
CA LYS A 15 6.23 -9.01 9.78
C LYS A 15 6.39 -7.53 9.42
N TRP A 16 5.86 -6.66 10.28
CA TRP A 16 5.95 -5.20 10.10
C TRP A 16 7.41 -4.74 10.09
N GLN A 17 7.74 -3.85 9.17
CA GLN A 17 9.06 -3.25 9.00
C GLN A 17 9.02 -1.79 9.44
N PRO A 18 9.66 -1.40 10.56
CA PRO A 18 9.71 -0.01 10.98
C PRO A 18 10.27 0.89 9.88
N ARG A 19 9.71 2.10 9.75
CA ARG A 19 10.14 3.14 8.79
C ARG A 19 9.91 2.81 7.30
N VAL A 20 9.35 1.65 6.96
CA VAL A 20 8.90 1.35 5.60
C VAL A 20 7.49 1.91 5.40
N PRO A 21 7.20 2.68 4.33
CA PRO A 21 5.85 3.18 4.08
C PRO A 21 4.88 2.03 3.82
N VAL A 22 3.58 2.19 4.08
CA VAL A 22 2.59 1.14 3.80
C VAL A 22 2.30 1.04 2.30
N THR A 23 1.87 2.15 1.70
CA THR A 23 1.60 2.25 0.27
C THR A 23 2.14 3.56 -0.30
N MET A 24 2.23 3.63 -1.62
CA MET A 24 2.46 4.86 -2.36
C MET A 24 1.44 4.99 -3.49
N MET A 25 0.82 6.16 -3.63
CA MET A 25 -0.03 6.43 -4.78
C MET A 25 0.83 6.46 -6.04
N THR A 26 0.33 5.89 -7.12
CA THR A 26 1.08 5.78 -8.37
C THR A 26 0.26 6.31 -9.53
N TYR A 27 0.84 7.25 -10.25
CA TYR A 27 0.29 7.79 -11.48
C TYR A 27 0.50 6.81 -12.64
N TYR A 28 -0.53 6.71 -13.48
CA TYR A 28 -0.54 5.99 -14.74
C TYR A 28 -1.33 6.80 -15.76
N ASN A 29 -0.89 6.82 -17.01
CA ASN A 29 -1.39 7.73 -18.04
C ASN A 29 -2.75 7.32 -18.64
N LYS A 30 -3.37 6.23 -18.17
CA LYS A 30 -4.69 5.79 -18.61
C LYS A 30 -5.68 5.77 -17.44
N SER A 31 -6.96 5.96 -17.74
CA SER A 31 -8.03 5.92 -16.76
C SER A 31 -8.28 4.52 -16.20
N ARG A 32 -8.01 3.47 -16.97
CA ARG A 32 -8.18 2.06 -16.56
C ARG A 32 -6.88 1.29 -16.68
N PHE A 33 -6.69 0.33 -15.78
CA PHE A 33 -5.50 -0.52 -15.78
C PHE A 33 -5.87 -2.00 -15.92
N TYR A 34 -5.32 -2.62 -16.97
CA TYR A 34 -5.46 -4.05 -17.27
C TYR A 34 -4.11 -4.71 -17.61
N GLY A 35 -2.99 -3.99 -17.44
CA GLY A 35 -1.69 -4.41 -17.96
C GLY A 35 -1.01 -5.52 -17.15
N LEU A 36 -1.40 -5.73 -15.89
CA LEU A 36 -0.85 -6.74 -14.99
C LEU A 36 -1.92 -7.23 -14.02
N PRO A 37 -1.76 -8.44 -13.45
CA PRO A 37 -2.47 -8.85 -12.25
C PRO A 37 -2.31 -7.81 -11.13
N THR A 38 -3.35 -7.65 -10.31
CA THR A 38 -3.36 -6.70 -9.20
C THR A 38 -3.80 -7.35 -7.89
N GLY A 39 -3.36 -6.78 -6.78
CA GLY A 39 -3.75 -7.12 -5.42
C GLY A 39 -2.56 -7.48 -4.52
N HIS A 40 -2.78 -7.60 -3.21
CA HIS A 40 -1.73 -7.78 -2.20
C HIS A 40 -0.83 -9.01 -2.37
N LYS A 41 -1.26 -9.99 -3.18
CA LYS A 41 -0.48 -11.19 -3.49
C LYS A 41 0.53 -11.00 -4.62
N THR A 42 0.39 -9.93 -5.40
CA THR A 42 1.32 -9.62 -6.49
C THR A 42 2.66 -9.14 -5.93
N LEU A 43 3.72 -9.32 -6.72
CA LEU A 43 5.05 -8.87 -6.38
C LEU A 43 5.81 -8.52 -7.66
N TYR A 44 6.22 -7.27 -7.79
CA TYR A 44 6.94 -6.74 -8.94
C TYR A 44 8.14 -5.92 -8.47
N THR A 45 9.21 -5.97 -9.25
CA THR A 45 10.32 -5.04 -9.09
C THR A 45 9.85 -3.64 -9.44
N GLN A 46 10.37 -2.62 -8.74
CA GLN A 46 10.03 -1.24 -9.06
C GLN A 46 10.46 -0.88 -10.49
N ALA A 47 11.61 -1.39 -10.95
CA ALA A 47 12.12 -1.19 -12.31
C ALA A 47 11.11 -1.65 -13.38
N HIS A 48 10.50 -2.82 -13.20
CA HIS A 48 9.48 -3.32 -14.13
C HIS A 48 8.26 -2.39 -14.19
N LEU A 49 7.77 -1.92 -13.05
CA LEU A 49 6.62 -1.01 -13.02
C LEU A 49 6.96 0.37 -13.62
N TYR A 50 8.19 0.86 -13.42
CA TYR A 50 8.66 2.08 -14.08
C TYR A 50 8.68 1.94 -15.61
N GLN A 51 9.10 0.80 -16.15
CA GLN A 51 9.08 0.53 -17.60
C GLN A 51 7.66 0.52 -18.16
N LEU A 52 6.67 0.13 -17.37
CA LEU A 52 5.25 0.22 -17.73
C LEU A 52 4.66 1.64 -17.63
N GLY A 53 5.49 2.66 -17.41
CA GLY A 53 5.07 4.06 -17.37
C GLY A 53 4.44 4.49 -16.03
N MET A 54 4.49 3.66 -15.00
CA MET A 54 3.99 4.01 -13.68
C MET A 54 4.96 4.95 -12.95
N ARG A 55 4.42 5.97 -12.28
CA ARG A 55 5.22 6.95 -11.53
C ARG A 55 4.65 7.13 -10.11
N PRO A 56 5.36 6.70 -9.06
CA PRO A 56 4.92 6.86 -7.68
C PRO A 56 4.95 8.34 -7.27
N SER A 57 4.06 8.74 -6.37
CA SER A 57 3.93 10.13 -5.91
C SER A 57 5.06 10.59 -4.99
N SER A 58 5.91 9.67 -4.51
CA SER A 58 7.15 9.98 -3.79
C SER A 58 8.19 8.87 -3.97
N ASN A 59 9.40 9.09 -3.46
CA ASN A 59 10.54 8.16 -3.56
C ASN A 59 10.50 6.99 -2.55
N PHE A 60 9.33 6.65 -2.00
CA PHE A 60 9.14 5.61 -0.97
C PHE A 60 10.00 5.76 0.29
N TYR A 61 10.41 6.99 0.64
CA TYR A 61 11.35 7.21 1.74
C TYR A 61 12.63 6.36 1.59
N GLY A 62 13.06 6.11 0.35
CA GLY A 62 14.24 5.30 0.04
C GLY A 62 14.00 3.79 -0.05
N TYR A 63 12.78 3.27 0.13
CA TYR A 63 12.52 1.83 -0.03
C TYR A 63 12.71 1.38 -1.49
N LYS A 64 13.55 0.35 -1.70
CA LYS A 64 13.91 -0.19 -3.03
C LYS A 64 13.44 -1.62 -3.30
N GLY A 65 12.79 -2.26 -2.34
CA GLY A 65 12.32 -3.63 -2.51
C GLY A 65 11.11 -3.74 -3.42
N ASP A 66 10.73 -4.98 -3.69
CA ASP A 66 9.57 -5.31 -4.51
C ASP A 66 8.25 -4.87 -3.87
N VAL A 67 7.30 -4.54 -4.73
CA VAL A 67 6.00 -4.00 -4.35
C VAL A 67 4.88 -4.82 -4.95
N SER A 68 3.76 -4.89 -4.24
CA SER A 68 2.48 -5.34 -4.78
C SER A 68 1.84 -4.20 -5.57
N LEU A 69 1.15 -4.52 -6.67
CA LEU A 69 0.37 -3.57 -7.44
C LEU A 69 -1.08 -3.62 -7.01
N ILE A 70 -1.55 -2.59 -6.32
CA ILE A 70 -2.93 -2.51 -5.81
C ILE A 70 -3.75 -1.63 -6.74
N LYS A 71 -4.95 -2.07 -7.06
CA LYS A 71 -5.89 -1.35 -7.92
C LYS A 71 -7.20 -1.13 -7.18
N LEU A 72 -7.58 0.13 -7.00
CA LEU A 72 -8.88 0.51 -6.46
C LEU A 72 -9.72 1.08 -7.60
N SER A 73 -10.70 0.30 -8.06
CA SER A 73 -11.59 0.73 -9.14
C SER A 73 -12.58 1.78 -8.62
N LYS A 74 -12.59 2.98 -9.20
CA LYS A 74 -13.62 4.01 -9.00
C LYS A 74 -14.53 4.09 -10.23
N TYR A 75 -15.60 4.88 -10.12
CA TYR A 75 -16.61 5.02 -11.17
C TYR A 75 -16.01 5.34 -12.55
N ASN A 76 -15.10 6.31 -12.64
CA ASN A 76 -14.51 6.77 -13.91
C ASN A 76 -13.03 6.45 -14.10
N LYS A 77 -12.33 5.99 -13.06
CA LYS A 77 -10.89 5.71 -13.11
C LYS A 77 -10.46 4.64 -12.13
N ASP A 78 -9.33 4.02 -12.38
CA ASP A 78 -8.62 3.16 -11.45
C ASP A 78 -7.56 3.97 -10.70
N GLU A 79 -7.48 3.79 -9.39
CA GLU A 79 -6.35 4.28 -8.60
C GLU A 79 -5.35 3.16 -8.38
N LEU A 80 -4.10 3.42 -8.77
CA LEU A 80 -3.01 2.47 -8.59
C LEU A 80 -2.17 2.87 -7.39
N TRP A 81 -1.78 1.86 -6.63
CA TRP A 81 -0.91 2.02 -5.47
C TRP A 81 0.15 0.93 -5.48
N TRP A 82 1.36 1.27 -5.09
CA TRP A 82 2.40 0.29 -4.81
C TRP A 82 2.38 -0.03 -3.32
N GLY A 83 2.03 -1.26 -2.98
CA GLY A 83 1.99 -1.75 -1.60
C GLY A 83 3.30 -2.43 -1.20
N THR A 84 3.94 -1.97 -0.12
CA THR A 84 5.20 -2.52 0.38
C THR A 84 4.96 -3.76 1.27
N PRO A 85 5.99 -4.35 1.92
CA PRO A 85 5.79 -5.36 2.95
C PRO A 85 4.83 -4.94 4.07
N ASN A 86 4.73 -3.65 4.40
CA ASN A 86 3.82 -3.16 5.44
C ASN A 86 2.35 -3.15 4.99
N PHE A 87 2.06 -2.98 3.70
CA PHE A 87 0.70 -3.24 3.20
C PHE A 87 0.33 -4.72 3.40
N ARG A 88 1.25 -5.63 3.07
CA ARG A 88 1.06 -7.07 3.28
C ARG A 88 0.93 -7.44 4.77
N ALA A 89 1.57 -6.69 5.67
CA ALA A 89 1.41 -6.87 7.11
C ALA A 89 -0.04 -6.60 7.55
N ILE A 90 -0.69 -5.57 7.00
CA ILE A 90 -2.12 -5.29 7.28
C ILE A 90 -3.00 -6.39 6.67
N THR A 91 -2.72 -6.85 5.45
CA THR A 91 -3.53 -7.90 4.81
C THR A 91 -3.39 -9.28 5.46
N ARG A 92 -2.36 -9.51 6.29
CA ARG A 92 -2.29 -10.74 7.11
C ARG A 92 -3.39 -10.77 8.17
N TYR A 93 -3.82 -9.61 8.66
CA TYR A 93 -4.93 -9.51 9.61
C TYR A 93 -6.25 -9.82 8.90
N ASN A 94 -6.45 -9.28 7.68
CA ASN A 94 -7.58 -9.60 6.82
C ASN A 94 -7.17 -9.51 5.33
N PRO A 95 -7.26 -10.60 4.54
CA PRO A 95 -6.67 -10.72 3.20
C PRO A 95 -7.52 -10.04 2.11
N LYS A 96 -7.90 -8.78 2.32
CA LYS A 96 -8.66 -7.96 1.37
C LYS A 96 -7.96 -6.62 1.14
N ASP A 97 -7.73 -6.27 -0.12
CA ASP A 97 -7.02 -5.02 -0.48
C ASP A 97 -7.78 -3.78 0.01
N HIS A 98 -9.11 -3.78 -0.16
CA HIS A 98 -9.97 -2.69 0.32
C HIS A 98 -9.91 -2.52 1.83
N TYR A 99 -9.84 -3.62 2.59
CA TYR A 99 -9.67 -3.55 4.04
C TYR A 99 -8.34 -2.89 4.41
N ALA A 100 -7.23 -3.35 3.83
CA ALA A 100 -5.91 -2.82 4.16
C ALA A 100 -5.76 -1.35 3.74
N MET A 101 -6.33 -0.97 2.59
CA MET A 101 -6.36 0.43 2.16
C MET A 101 -7.24 1.30 3.06
N ALA A 102 -8.42 0.82 3.49
CA ALA A 102 -9.29 1.57 4.39
C ALA A 102 -8.61 1.80 5.75
N VAL A 103 -8.00 0.77 6.35
CA VAL A 103 -7.23 0.88 7.60
C VAL A 103 -6.10 1.89 7.45
N HIS A 104 -5.33 1.81 6.35
CA HIS A 104 -4.24 2.74 6.11
C HIS A 104 -4.73 4.19 5.94
N GLN A 105 -5.72 4.43 5.07
CA GLN A 105 -6.25 5.78 4.82
C GLN A 105 -6.89 6.38 6.08
N LEU A 106 -7.62 5.58 6.86
CA LEU A 106 -8.18 6.02 8.14
C LEU A 106 -7.07 6.43 9.12
N SER A 107 -6.00 5.65 9.24
CA SER A 107 -4.86 6.01 10.10
C SER A 107 -4.20 7.33 9.70
N LEU A 108 -4.07 7.60 8.39
CA LEU A 108 -3.53 8.85 7.87
C LEU A 108 -4.48 10.02 8.17
N ALA A 109 -5.79 9.82 8.03
CA ALA A 109 -6.81 10.83 8.32
C ALA A 109 -6.82 11.20 9.81
N ILE A 110 -6.78 10.21 10.71
CA ILE A 110 -6.68 10.43 12.17
C ILE A 110 -5.40 11.19 12.51
N ARG A 111 -4.25 10.78 11.93
CA ARG A 111 -2.98 11.47 12.16
C ARG A 111 -3.05 12.92 11.69
N LYS A 112 -3.62 13.19 10.52
CA LYS A 112 -3.81 14.55 10.00
C LYS A 112 -4.73 15.37 10.92
N ALA A 113 -5.84 14.81 11.37
CA ALA A 113 -6.76 15.49 12.28
C ALA A 113 -6.10 15.83 13.64
N LYS A 114 -5.23 14.95 14.14
CA LYS A 114 -4.57 15.13 15.44
C LYS A 114 -3.32 16.03 15.40
N TYR A 115 -2.53 15.97 14.32
CA TYR A 115 -1.21 16.59 14.24
C TYR A 115 -1.01 17.54 13.05
N GLY A 116 -2.01 17.72 12.19
CA GLY A 116 -1.92 18.58 10.99
C GLY A 116 -2.20 20.05 11.26
N ARG A 117 -1.81 20.57 12.43
CA ARG A 117 -1.77 22.02 12.71
C ARG A 117 -0.45 22.59 12.25
#